data_AF-H8GN34-F1
#
_entry.id   AF-H8GN34-F1
#
_cell.length_a   1.000
_cell.length_b   1.000
_cell.length_c   1.000
_cell.angle_alpha   90.00
_cell.angle_beta   90.00
_cell.angle_gamma   90.00
#
_symmetry.space_group_name_H-M   'P 1'
#
loop_
_entity.id
_entity.type
_entity.pdbx_description
1 polymer ?
#
loop_
_entity_poly.entity_id
_entity_poly.type
_entity_poly.pdbx_seq_one_letter_code
_entity_poly.pdbx_strand_id
1 'polypeptide(L)'
;MKKITLIGAALMGFLSFSALAEEHADAALKHTNMAIQYGKAEHNAILTTHAKEALTHAKAAAEVASGESKTHMDAAVKSLEAAIEHGRMKGKEHAKAATKAAEEAAQHIKAGNQ
;
A
#
# COMPACT_ATOMS: atom_id res chain seq x y z
N MET A 1 57.49 6.25 -6.73
CA MET A 1 56.32 7.03 -7.19
C MET A 1 55.07 6.18 -6.93
N LYS A 2 54.26 6.53 -5.91
CA LYS A 2 53.10 5.75 -5.48
C LYS A 2 51.88 6.18 -6.32
N LYS A 3 51.28 5.23 -7.05
CA LYS A 3 50.05 5.44 -7.82
C LYS A 3 48.89 5.50 -6.84
N ILE A 4 48.32 6.68 -6.64
CA ILE A 4 47.07 6.85 -5.90
C ILE A 4 45.95 6.60 -6.90
N THR A 5 45.38 5.40 -6.87
CA THR A 5 44.22 5.03 -7.66
C THR A 5 42.98 5.62 -6.97
N LEU A 6 42.50 6.75 -7.48
CA LEU A 6 41.19 7.32 -7.17
C LEU A 6 40.12 6.46 -7.85
N ILE A 7 39.50 5.54 -7.11
CA ILE A 7 38.20 4.96 -7.49
C ILE A 7 37.16 5.84 -6.81
N GLY A 8 36.71 6.86 -7.55
CA GLY A 8 35.69 7.80 -7.14
C GLY A 8 34.33 7.11 -7.01
N ALA A 9 33.67 7.42 -5.91
CA ALA A 9 32.34 6.98 -5.51
C ALA A 9 31.29 7.11 -6.64
N ALA A 10 30.63 6.00 -6.98
CA ALA A 10 29.47 5.98 -7.86
C ALA A 10 28.36 5.03 -7.36
N LEU A 11 28.18 4.93 -6.04
CA LEU A 11 27.21 4.01 -5.41
C LEU A 11 26.22 4.67 -4.43
N MET A 12 26.11 6.00 -4.37
CA MET A 12 25.10 6.70 -3.57
C MET A 12 23.91 7.17 -4.42
N GLY A 13 23.05 6.25 -4.87
CA GLY A 13 21.85 6.64 -5.62
C GLY A 13 20.61 5.77 -5.37
N PHE A 14 20.76 4.56 -4.84
CA PHE A 14 19.64 3.62 -4.69
C PHE A 14 18.93 3.67 -3.33
N LEU A 15 19.57 4.20 -2.28
CA LEU A 15 19.00 4.16 -0.92
C LEU A 15 17.77 5.07 -0.73
N SER A 16 17.59 6.11 -1.55
CA SER A 16 16.52 7.08 -1.36
C SER A 16 15.14 6.57 -1.78
N PHE A 17 15.06 5.65 -2.76
CA PHE A 17 13.76 5.18 -3.27
C PHE A 17 13.11 4.14 -2.35
N SER A 18 13.91 3.27 -1.71
CA SER A 18 13.40 2.26 -0.78
C SER A 18 12.76 2.91 0.46
N ALA A 19 13.37 3.95 1.02
CA ALA A 19 12.81 4.65 2.18
C ALA A 19 11.47 5.33 1.87
N LEU A 20 11.30 5.85 0.64
CA LEU A 20 10.03 6.44 0.19
C LEU A 20 8.95 5.38 -0.03
N ALA A 21 9.33 4.20 -0.54
CA ALA A 21 8.43 3.07 -0.70
C ALA A 21 7.89 2.59 0.65
N GLU A 22 8.77 2.46 1.64
CA GLU A 22 8.44 2.02 3.00
C GLU A 22 7.50 3.00 3.71
N GLU A 23 7.80 4.31 3.68
CA GLU A 23 6.93 5.33 4.28
C GLU A 23 5.49 5.28 3.73
N HIS A 24 5.37 5.19 2.41
CA HIS A 24 4.07 5.09 1.76
C HIS A 24 3.40 3.74 2.01
N ALA A 25 4.13 2.62 2.03
CA ALA A 25 3.55 1.33 2.35
C ALA A 25 3.03 1.26 3.79
N ASP A 26 3.74 1.83 4.75
CA ASP A 26 3.30 1.93 6.15
C ASP A 26 2.06 2.81 6.31
N ALA A 27 2.04 3.96 5.65
CA ALA A 27 0.87 4.83 5.63
C ALA A 27 -0.34 4.10 4.99
N ALA A 28 -0.13 3.41 3.87
CA ALA A 28 -1.16 2.60 3.22
C ALA A 28 -1.69 1.53 4.17
N LEU A 29 -0.81 0.83 4.89
CA LEU A 29 -1.18 -0.20 5.85
C LEU A 29 -1.99 0.37 7.01
N LYS A 30 -1.58 1.53 7.56
CA LYS A 30 -2.29 2.22 8.63
C LYS A 30 -3.73 2.55 8.22
N HIS A 31 -3.91 3.20 7.08
CA HIS A 31 -5.24 3.54 6.58
C HIS A 31 -6.06 2.28 6.24
N THR A 32 -5.43 1.24 5.69
CA THR A 32 -6.11 -0.04 5.43
C THR A 32 -6.61 -0.69 6.71
N ASN A 33 -5.82 -0.68 7.79
CA ASN A 33 -6.25 -1.21 9.10
C ASN A 33 -7.42 -0.41 9.69
N MET A 34 -7.45 0.91 9.51
CA MET A 34 -8.60 1.73 9.88
C MET A 34 -9.83 1.37 9.03
N ALA A 35 -9.65 1.16 7.73
CA ALA A 35 -10.73 0.71 6.85
C ALA A 35 -11.32 -0.62 7.30
N ILE A 36 -10.47 -1.60 7.67
CA ILE A 36 -10.89 -2.90 8.22
C ILE A 36 -11.66 -2.71 9.54
N GLN A 37 -11.13 -1.90 10.46
CA GLN A 37 -11.77 -1.66 11.76
C GLN A 37 -13.18 -1.10 11.59
N TYR A 38 -13.35 -0.07 10.77
CA TYR A 38 -14.66 0.53 10.51
C TYR A 38 -15.57 -0.37 9.67
N GLY A 39 -15.02 -1.18 8.77
CA GLY A 39 -15.77 -2.21 8.05
C GLY A 39 -16.41 -3.24 8.98
N LYS A 40 -15.63 -3.73 9.96
CA LYS A 40 -16.11 -4.64 11.00
C LYS A 40 -17.17 -4.02 11.90
N ALA A 41 -17.15 -2.69 12.03
CA ALA A 41 -18.18 -1.92 12.74
C ALA A 41 -19.38 -1.52 11.86
N GLU A 42 -19.49 -2.04 10.62
CA GLU A 42 -20.54 -1.67 9.64
C GLU A 42 -20.56 -0.17 9.27
N HIS A 43 -19.46 0.55 9.49
CA HIS A 43 -19.30 1.98 9.16
C HIS A 43 -18.74 2.16 7.74
N ASN A 44 -19.48 1.71 6.72
CA ASN A 44 -19.01 1.67 5.32
C ASN A 44 -18.47 3.00 4.79
N ALA A 45 -19.09 4.13 5.12
CA ALA A 45 -18.61 5.44 4.66
C ALA A 45 -17.20 5.78 5.18
N ILE A 46 -16.91 5.40 6.43
CA ILE A 46 -15.59 5.63 7.05
C ILE A 46 -14.57 4.62 6.51
N LEU A 47 -14.98 3.35 6.32
CA LEU A 47 -14.18 2.37 5.60
C LEU A 47 -13.75 2.91 4.25
N THR A 48 -14.69 3.41 3.44
CA THR A 48 -14.40 3.93 2.09
C THR A 48 -13.47 5.14 2.13
N THR A 49 -13.57 5.97 3.17
CA THR A 49 -12.69 7.14 3.33
C THR A 49 -11.25 6.68 3.55
N HIS A 50 -11.02 5.80 4.52
CA HIS A 50 -9.68 5.29 4.76
C HIS A 50 -9.15 4.39 3.63
N ALA A 51 -10.01 3.65 2.93
CA ALA A 51 -9.59 2.88 1.76
C ALA A 51 -9.08 3.77 0.62
N LYS A 52 -9.63 4.98 0.44
CA LYS A 52 -9.13 5.97 -0.53
C LYS A 52 -7.77 6.53 -0.12
N GLU A 53 -7.60 6.87 1.15
CA GLU A 53 -6.30 7.34 1.67
C GLU A 53 -5.23 6.26 1.53
N ALA A 54 -5.58 5.01 1.87
CA ALA A 54 -4.72 3.86 1.64
C ALA A 54 -4.38 3.69 0.15
N LEU A 55 -5.34 3.86 -0.76
CA LEU A 55 -5.13 3.73 -2.20
C LEU A 55 -4.11 4.74 -2.73
N THR A 56 -4.18 5.99 -2.27
CA THR A 56 -3.21 7.04 -2.63
C THR A 56 -1.80 6.62 -2.24
N HIS A 57 -1.61 6.17 -1.00
CA HIS A 57 -0.31 5.73 -0.52
C HIS A 57 0.17 4.44 -1.18
N ALA A 58 -0.71 3.46 -1.38
CA ALA A 58 -0.36 2.21 -2.06
C ALA A 58 0.08 2.43 -3.51
N LYS A 59 -0.55 3.38 -4.23
CA LYS A 59 -0.11 3.77 -5.58
C LYS A 59 1.28 4.40 -5.57
N ALA A 60 1.54 5.30 -4.63
CA ALA A 60 2.87 5.91 -4.49
C ALA A 60 3.95 4.87 -4.14
N ALA A 61 3.66 3.92 -3.24
CA ALA A 61 4.57 2.81 -2.96
C ALA A 61 4.79 1.92 -4.19
N ALA A 62 3.74 1.60 -4.95
CA ALA A 62 3.82 0.79 -6.16
C ALA A 62 4.63 1.42 -7.30
N GLU A 63 4.68 2.75 -7.39
CA GLU A 63 5.43 3.50 -8.40
C GLU A 63 6.94 3.34 -8.25
N VAL A 64 7.42 3.29 -7.00
CA VAL A 64 8.86 3.16 -6.69
C VAL A 64 9.27 1.72 -6.36
N ALA A 65 8.32 0.83 -6.11
CA ALA A 65 8.59 -0.59 -5.88
C ALA A 65 9.05 -1.29 -7.17
N SER A 66 9.78 -2.40 -7.00
CA SER A 66 10.21 -3.28 -8.09
C SER A 66 10.04 -4.75 -7.71
N GLY A 67 10.14 -5.66 -8.68
CA GLY A 67 10.09 -7.11 -8.45
C GLY A 67 8.80 -7.59 -7.75
N GLU A 68 8.96 -8.50 -6.77
CA GLU A 68 7.85 -9.06 -6.00
C GLU A 68 7.15 -8.00 -5.16
N SER A 69 7.88 -7.04 -4.60
CA SER A 69 7.31 -5.91 -3.86
C SER A 69 6.32 -5.14 -4.72
N LYS A 70 6.67 -4.84 -5.97
CA LYS A 70 5.74 -4.19 -6.92
C LYS A 70 4.51 -5.05 -7.21
N THR A 71 4.70 -6.35 -7.42
CA THR A 71 3.59 -7.27 -7.68
C THR A 71 2.57 -7.25 -6.55
N HIS A 72 3.04 -7.27 -5.30
CA HIS A 72 2.19 -7.15 -4.13
C HIS A 72 1.57 -5.77 -3.99
N MET A 73 2.30 -4.67 -4.25
CA MET A 73 1.71 -3.33 -4.16
C MET A 73 0.64 -3.09 -5.22
N ASP A 74 0.83 -3.57 -6.45
CA ASP A 74 -0.19 -3.50 -7.51
C ASP A 74 -1.42 -4.35 -7.15
N ALA A 75 -1.24 -5.49 -6.47
CA ALA A 75 -2.35 -6.30 -5.96
C ALA A 75 -3.10 -5.60 -4.81
N ALA A 76 -2.38 -4.96 -3.88
CA ALA A 76 -2.98 -4.14 -2.83
C ALA A 76 -3.83 -3.00 -3.40
N VAL A 77 -3.32 -2.31 -4.44
CA VAL A 77 -4.06 -1.26 -5.15
C VAL A 77 -5.40 -1.78 -5.68
N LYS A 78 -5.41 -2.94 -6.34
CA LYS A 78 -6.65 -3.55 -6.86
C LYS A 78 -7.63 -3.93 -5.74
N SER A 79 -7.14 -4.50 -4.66
CA SER A 79 -7.97 -4.85 -3.49
C SER A 79 -8.55 -3.59 -2.83
N LEU A 80 -7.81 -2.49 -2.74
CA LEU A 80 -8.30 -1.20 -2.24
C LEU A 80 -9.35 -0.59 -3.17
N GLU A 81 -9.17 -0.67 -4.49
CA GLU A 81 -10.19 -0.24 -5.46
C GLU A 81 -11.49 -1.04 -5.30
N ALA A 82 -11.40 -2.36 -5.09
CA ALA A 82 -12.55 -3.20 -4.78
C ALA A 82 -13.20 -2.85 -3.43
N ALA A 83 -12.41 -2.53 -2.40
CA ALA A 83 -12.92 -2.09 -1.10
C ALA A 83 -13.70 -0.77 -1.22
N ILE A 84 -13.21 0.16 -2.03
CA ILE A 84 -13.89 1.44 -2.31
C ILE A 84 -15.18 1.21 -3.09
N GLU A 85 -15.15 0.37 -4.13
CA GLU A 85 -16.33 0.09 -4.95
C GLU A 85 -17.44 -0.52 -4.10
N HIS A 86 -17.17 -1.63 -3.41
CA HIS A 86 -18.15 -2.26 -2.54
C HIS A 86 -18.57 -1.36 -1.38
N GLY A 87 -17.66 -0.59 -0.78
CA GLY A 87 -17.98 0.30 0.33
C GLY A 87 -18.97 1.42 -0.03
N ARG A 88 -19.09 1.78 -1.32
CA ARG A 88 -20.06 2.76 -1.84
C ARG A 88 -21.44 2.17 -2.12
N MET A 89 -21.53 0.85 -2.24
CA MET A 89 -22.79 0.18 -2.54
C MET A 89 -23.63 0.05 -1.26
N LYS A 90 -24.96 -0.03 -1.43
CA LYS A 90 -25.90 -0.28 -0.34
C LYS A 90 -26.05 -1.79 -0.14
N GLY A 91 -26.19 -2.22 1.11
CA GLY A 91 -26.44 -3.63 1.44
C GLY A 91 -25.31 -4.26 2.26
N LYS A 92 -25.67 -5.24 3.08
CA LYS A 92 -24.74 -5.84 4.07
C LYS A 92 -23.69 -6.74 3.40
N GLU A 93 -24.04 -7.36 2.29
CA GLU A 93 -23.15 -8.12 1.42
C GLU A 93 -21.99 -7.26 0.89
N HIS A 94 -22.28 -6.02 0.52
CA HIS A 94 -21.27 -5.08 0.05
C HIS A 94 -20.39 -4.56 1.20
N ALA A 95 -20.94 -4.34 2.40
CA ALA A 95 -20.15 -4.04 3.59
C ALA A 95 -19.11 -5.14 3.89
N LYS A 96 -19.54 -6.41 3.84
CA LYS A 96 -18.66 -7.57 4.07
C LYS A 96 -17.62 -7.70 2.96
N ALA A 97 -18.01 -7.53 1.70
CA ALA A 97 -17.08 -7.59 0.57
C ALA A 97 -16.04 -6.47 0.63
N ALA A 98 -16.44 -5.24 1.00
CA ALA A 98 -15.54 -4.12 1.17
C ALA A 98 -14.51 -4.37 2.28
N THR A 99 -14.97 -4.90 3.42
CA THR A 99 -14.09 -5.25 4.55
C THR A 99 -13.09 -6.33 4.16
N LYS A 100 -13.56 -7.39 3.49
CA LYS A 100 -12.70 -8.48 3.01
C LYS A 100 -11.64 -7.98 2.03
N ALA A 101 -12.03 -7.14 1.08
CA ALA A 101 -11.10 -6.54 0.12
C ALA A 101 -10.04 -5.68 0.82
N ALA A 102 -10.41 -4.93 1.88
CA ALA A 102 -9.43 -4.22 2.70
C ALA A 102 -8.49 -5.17 3.47
N GLU A 103 -8.97 -6.32 3.96
CA GLU A 103 -8.12 -7.34 4.60
C GLU A 103 -7.12 -7.95 3.61
N GLU A 104 -7.54 -8.26 2.39
CA GLU A 104 -6.67 -8.73 1.30
C GLU A 104 -5.62 -7.67 0.94
N ALA A 105 -6.03 -6.39 0.85
CA ALA A 105 -5.09 -5.29 0.64
C ALA A 105 -4.03 -5.23 1.75
N ALA A 106 -4.41 -5.37 3.03
CA ALA A 106 -3.46 -5.35 4.13
C ALA A 106 -2.45 -6.50 4.07
N GLN A 107 -2.87 -7.68 3.61
CA GLN A 107 -1.97 -8.82 3.40
C GLN A 107 -0.93 -8.50 2.31
N HIS A 108 -1.39 -7.96 1.18
CA HIS A 108 -0.51 -7.57 0.09
C HIS A 108 0.43 -6.43 0.46
N ILE A 109 -0.04 -5.41 1.18
CA ILE A 109 0.82 -4.30 1.66
C ILE A 109 1.96 -4.83 2.52
N LYS A 110 1.67 -5.73 3.47
CA LYS A 110 2.71 -6.36 4.30
C LYS A 110 3.69 -7.22 3.49
N ALA A 111 3.19 -7.90 2.46
CA ALA A 111 4.02 -8.76 1.63
C ALA A 111 4.96 -7.98 0.71
N GLY A 112 4.56 -6.81 0.22
CA GLY A 112 5.41 -5.97 -0.63
C GLY A 112 6.14 -4.83 0.08
N ASN A 113 5.96 -4.65 1.39
CA ASN A 113 6.80 -3.80 2.21
C ASN A 113 7.95 -4.63 2.82
N GLN A 114 8.95 -4.97 2.00
CA GLN A 114 10.15 -5.73 2.39
C GLN A 114 11.42 -5.07 1.88
#